data_AF-A0A365T860-F1
#
_entry.id   AF-A0A365T860-F1
#
_cell.length_a   1.000
_cell.length_b   1.000
_cell.length_c   1.000
_cell.angle_alpha   90.00
_cell.angle_beta   90.00
_cell.angle_gamma   90.00
#
_symmetry.space_group_name_H-M   'P 1'
#
loop_
_entity.id
_entity.type
_entity.pdbx_description
1 polymer ?
#
loop_
_entity_poly.entity_id
_entity_poly.type
_entity_poly.pdbx_seq_one_letter_code
_entity_poly.pdbx_strand_id
1 'polypeptide(L)' 'MSEDREEILHELNELQAESGIDPETRHVIGLLGTTIRSLGEEIDDLQQQIEELESGYNPEENREYTWYSNR' A
#
# COMPACT_ATOMS: atom_id res chain seq x y z
N MET A 1 1.20 -13.41 -12.88
CA MET A 1 1.23 -12.58 -11.65
C MET A 1 1.24 -13.44 -10.37
N SER A 2 0.45 -14.52 -10.22
CA SER A 2 0.53 -15.35 -8.99
C SER A 2 1.66 -16.40 -9.01
N GLU A 3 2.02 -16.94 -10.18
CA GLU A 3 3.06 -17.98 -10.30
C GLU A 3 4.45 -17.45 -9.92
N ASP A 4 4.88 -16.31 -10.49
CA ASP A 4 6.15 -15.66 -10.11
C ASP A 4 6.23 -15.34 -8.60
N ARG A 5 5.10 -15.04 -7.96
CA ARG A 5 5.00 -14.77 -6.52
C ARG A 5 5.22 -16.04 -5.69
N GLU A 6 4.62 -17.14 -6.10
CA GLU A 6 4.75 -18.43 -5.42
C GLU A 6 6.18 -18.93 -5.53
N GLU A 7 6.83 -18.69 -6.67
CA GLU A 7 8.24 -18.99 -6.92
C GLU A 7 9.17 -18.14 -6.02
N ILE A 8 8.98 -16.82 -5.94
CA ILE A 8 9.77 -15.95 -5.05
C ILE A 8 9.60 -16.33 -3.57
N LEU A 9 8.38 -16.65 -3.15
CA LEU A 9 8.13 -17.10 -1.77
C LEU A 9 8.76 -18.46 -1.49
N HIS A 10 8.85 -19.33 -2.50
CA HIS A 10 9.52 -20.61 -2.40
C HIS A 10 11.03 -20.42 -2.26
N GLU A 11 11.66 -19.63 -3.12
CA GLU A 11 13.10 -19.32 -3.06
C GLU A 11 13.48 -18.64 -1.74
N LEU A 12 12.68 -17.68 -1.27
CA LEU A 12 12.90 -17.02 0.02
C LEU A 12 12.85 -18.04 1.17
N ASN A 13 11.89 -18.96 1.14
CA ASN A 13 11.77 -20.01 2.16
C ASN A 13 12.95 -20.99 2.15
N GLU A 14 13.46 -21.32 0.98
CA GLU A 14 14.65 -22.17 0.81
C GLU A 14 15.90 -21.48 1.36
N LEU A 15 16.15 -20.22 0.98
CA LEU A 15 17.28 -19.43 1.49
C LEU A 15 17.24 -19.26 3.01
N GLN A 16 16.03 -19.04 3.56
CA GLN A 16 15.87 -18.92 5.01
C GLN A 16 16.07 -20.26 5.72
N ALA A 17 15.67 -21.38 5.11
CA ALA A 17 15.93 -22.72 5.64
C ALA A 17 17.43 -23.04 5.65
N GLU A 18 18.15 -22.70 4.58
CA GLU A 18 19.61 -22.87 4.49
C GLU A 18 20.36 -22.01 5.52
N SER A 19 19.80 -20.83 5.83
CA SER A 19 20.35 -19.90 6.83
C SER A 19 20.09 -20.34 8.28
N GLY A 20 19.41 -21.48 8.49
CA GLY A 20 19.09 -22.01 9.82
C GLY A 20 18.01 -21.21 10.57
N ILE A 21 17.22 -20.40 9.86
CA ILE A 21 16.09 -19.67 10.46
C ILE A 21 14.99 -20.68 10.79
N ASP A 22 14.54 -20.68 12.03
CA ASP A 22 13.50 -21.60 12.47
C ASP A 22 12.17 -21.34 11.73
N PRO A 23 11.30 -22.36 11.58
CA PRO A 23 10.05 -22.22 10.84
C PRO A 23 9.10 -21.13 11.35
N GLU A 24 9.11 -20.82 12.64
CA GLU A 24 8.24 -19.83 13.25
C GLU A 24 8.69 -18.42 12.86
N THR A 25 10.00 -18.15 12.92
CA THR A 25 10.58 -16.89 12.44
C THR A 25 10.33 -16.68 10.95
N ARG A 26 10.43 -17.73 10.11
CA ARG A 26 10.10 -17.65 8.67
C ARG A 26 8.63 -17.30 8.43
N HIS A 27 7.73 -17.91 9.20
CA HIS A 27 6.30 -17.61 9.12
C HIS A 27 6.01 -16.14 9.48
N VAL A 28 6.62 -15.61 10.54
CA VAL A 28 6.49 -14.21 10.93
C VAL A 28 7.03 -13.26 9.85
N ILE A 29 8.17 -13.57 9.24
CA ILE A 29 8.72 -12.77 8.13
C ILE A 29 7.76 -12.76 6.94
N GLY A 30 7.18 -13.91 6.60
CA GLY A 30 6.17 -14.01 5.54
C GLY A 30 4.95 -13.13 5.81
N LEU A 31 4.42 -13.18 7.04
CA LEU A 31 3.29 -12.35 7.47
C LEU A 31 3.62 -10.85 7.40
N LEU A 32 4.79 -10.45 7.90
CA LEU A 32 5.24 -9.05 7.82
C LEU A 32 5.37 -8.58 6.37
N GLY A 33 5.93 -9.40 5.49
CA GLY A 33 6.04 -9.09 4.07
C GLY A 33 4.68 -8.89 3.39
N THR A 34 3.68 -9.73 3.73
CA THR A 34 2.31 -9.54 3.22
C THR A 34 1.65 -8.28 3.78
N THR A 35 1.85 -7.98 5.06
CA THR A 35 1.27 -6.79 5.70
C THR A 35 1.86 -5.50 5.12
N ILE A 36 3.18 -5.42 4.95
CA ILE A 36 3.85 -4.25 4.36
C ILE A 36 3.33 -3.98 2.96
N ARG A 37 3.08 -5.02 2.17
CA ARG A 37 2.53 -4.88 0.81
C ARG A 37 1.11 -4.35 0.82
N SER A 38 0.23 -4.93 1.64
CA SER A 38 -1.16 -4.46 1.77
C SER A 38 -1.20 -2.98 2.16
N LEU A 39 -0.34 -2.57 3.10
CA LEU A 39 -0.22 -1.17 3.48
C LEU A 39 0.32 -0.29 2.33
N GLY A 40 1.22 -0.81 1.51
CA GLY A 40 1.70 -0.10 0.31
C GLY A 40 0.58 0.14 -0.70
N GLU A 41 -0.22 -0.89 -1.00
CA GLU A 41 -1.40 -0.77 -1.89
C GLU A 41 -2.42 0.24 -1.36
N GLU A 42 -2.71 0.21 -0.05
CA GLU A 42 -3.60 1.21 0.58
C GLU A 42 -3.01 2.63 0.53
N ILE A 43 -1.70 2.79 0.67
CA ILE A 43 -1.03 4.09 0.54
C ILE A 43 -1.15 4.62 -0.89
N ASP A 44 -0.92 3.77 -1.90
CA ASP A 44 -1.03 4.14 -3.30
C ASP A 44 -2.46 4.59 -3.64
N ASP A 45 -3.47 3.86 -3.16
CA ASP A 45 -4.89 4.23 -3.30
C ASP A 45 -5.20 5.58 -2.63
N LEU A 46 -4.69 5.81 -1.42
CA LEU A 46 -4.88 7.07 -0.70
C LEU A 46 -4.17 8.24 -1.40
N GLN A 47 -2.99 8.01 -1.97
CA GLN A 47 -2.28 9.02 -2.77
C GLN A 47 -3.09 9.40 -4.00
N GLN A 48 -3.65 8.42 -4.71
CA GLN A 48 -4.54 8.69 -5.84
C GLN A 48 -5.77 9.51 -5.42
N GLN A 49 -6.40 9.19 -4.29
CA GLN A 49 -7.54 9.96 -3.77
C GLN A 49 -7.16 11.41 -3.44
N ILE A 50 -5.97 11.63 -2.88
CA ILE A 50 -5.47 12.98 -2.60
C ILE A 50 -5.27 13.75 -3.92
N GLU A 51 -4.67 13.14 -4.93
CA GLU A 51 -4.48 13.78 -6.24
C GLU A 51 -5.82 14.14 -6.92
N GLU A 52 -6.83 13.28 -6.80
CA GLU A 52 -8.19 13.55 -7.30
C GLU A 52 -8.84 14.73 -6.57
N LEU A 53 -8.67 14.82 -5.24
CA LEU A 53 -9.19 15.93 -4.44
C LEU A 53 -8.45 17.24 -4.74
N GLU A 54 -7.13 17.20 -4.90
CA GLU A 54 -6.32 18.38 -5.24
C GLU A 54 -6.58 18.87 -6.67
N SER A 55 -6.78 17.96 -7.63
CA SER A 55 -7.12 18.31 -9.01
C SER A 55 -8.56 18.82 -9.16
N GLY A 56 -9.49 18.37 -8.32
CA GLY A 56 -10.83 18.94 -8.19
C GLY A 56 -10.89 20.25 -7.40
N TYR A 57 -9.82 20.64 -6.70
CA TYR A 57 -9.76 21.87 -5.92
C TYR A 57 -9.43 23.07 -6.82
N ASN A 58 -10.48 23.70 -7.36
CA ASN A 58 -10.36 24.98 -8.05
C ASN A 58 -10.56 26.15 -7.05
N PRO A 59 -9.49 26.88 -6.66
CA PRO A 59 -9.58 27.95 -5.65
C PRO A 59 -10.39 29.17 -6.12
N GLU A 60 -10.73 29.28 -7.40
CA GLU A 60 -11.56 30.36 -7.94
C GLU A 60 -13.07 30.06 -7.78
N GLU A 61 -13.53 28.83 -8.05
CA GLU A 61 -14.93 28.43 -7.84
C GLU A 61 -15.28 28.33 -6.35
N ASN A 62 -14.35 27.88 -5.51
CA ASN A 62 -14.61 27.71 -4.08
C ASN A 62 -14.81 29.04 -3.32
N ARG A 63 -14.21 30.13 -3.81
CA ARG A 63 -14.47 31.49 -3.28
C ARG A 63 -15.90 31.95 -3.57
N GLU A 64 -16.45 31.56 -4.72
CA GLU A 64 -17.82 31.93 -5.11
C GLU A 64 -18.86 31.23 -4.20
N TYR A 65 -18.67 29.94 -3.89
CA TYR A 65 -19.52 29.21 -2.95
C TYR A 65 -19.42 29.71 -1.50
N THR A 66 -18.24 30.14 -1.06
CA THR A 66 -18.05 30.65 0.30
C THR A 66 -18.82 31.96 0.50
N TRP A 67 -18.93 32.80 -0.53
CA TRP A 67 -19.70 34.05 -0.48
C TRP A 67 -21.23 33.82 -0.40
N TYR A 68 -21.76 32.81 -1.07
CA TYR A 68 -23.20 32.49 -1.04
C TYR A 68 -23.67 31.82 0.26
N SER A 69 -22.79 31.13 0.98
CA SER A 69 -23.15 30.43 2.23
C SER A 69 -23.19 31.32 3.48
N ASN A 70 -22.75 32.58 3.37
CA ASN A 70 -22.59 33.52 4.49
C ASN A 70 -23.66 34.64 4.50
N ARG A 71 -24.82 34.43 3.87
CA ARG A 71 -25.95 35.36 3.83
C ARG A 71 -27.24 34.70 4.28
#